data_AF-A0A8T4JFL3-F1
#
_entry.id   AF-A0A8T4JFL3-F1
#
_cell.length_a   1.000
_cell.length_b   1.000
_cell.length_c   1.000
_cell.angle_alpha   90.00
_cell.angle_beta   90.00
_cell.angle_gamma   90.00
#
_symmetry.space_group_name_H-M   'P 1'
#
loop_
_entity.id
_entity.type
_entity.pdbx_description
1 polymer ?
#
loop_
_entity_poly.entity_id
_entity_poly.type
_entity_poly.pdbx_seq_one_letter_code
_entity_poly.pdbx_strand_id
1 'polypeptide(L)'
;MKHSTKITVLLIMMFIVTQLIGIFIISIYNTPGNSLPFGMQPPEEIQPSNIPFSILIAFVIAIGLFFVLTKINAEKFIRFWFFMVTALALGLSFKALLIFFKTPDYSFFGIPFLYPEISLLSIIVFIVGLTIAFFKIYKRNLIVHNFSELLIYPGIAAVFIPLLNEIGIIILLFVISLYDIWAVWKSQFMQKMAKYQIEHLKFFTGFFIPYANKKDKQKIKTIKTKYKNKSEKFLISKLKKEKVKVNLAILGGGDVIFPIITAGIFYKIYNPYAALIITASATIALLALFMFAKKGKFYPAMPFITIGLYIGMMINWLIF
;
A
#
# COMPACT_ATOMS: atom_id res chain seq x y z
N MET A 1 17.41 -16.25 4.33
CA MET A 1 16.12 -15.55 4.50
C MET A 1 16.07 -14.72 5.77
N LYS A 2 15.70 -13.45 5.63
CA LYS A 2 15.50 -12.49 6.73
C LYS A 2 14.34 -12.89 7.65
N HIS A 3 13.27 -13.39 7.05
CA HIS A 3 12.07 -13.87 7.74
C HIS A 3 11.97 -15.40 7.66
N SER A 4 11.07 -16.00 8.44
CA SER A 4 10.74 -17.42 8.24
C SER A 4 9.99 -17.60 6.92
N THR A 5 10.06 -18.79 6.33
CA THR A 5 9.39 -19.09 5.06
C THR A 5 7.91 -18.78 5.11
N LYS A 6 7.24 -19.12 6.23
CA LYS A 6 5.80 -18.82 6.43
C LYS A 6 5.48 -17.32 6.36
N ILE A 7 6.31 -16.48 6.97
CA ILE A 7 6.11 -15.02 6.97
C ILE A 7 6.43 -14.43 5.60
N THR A 8 7.44 -14.97 4.93
CA THR A 8 7.80 -14.56 3.56
C THR A 8 6.67 -14.87 2.59
N VAL A 9 6.13 -16.10 2.63
CA VAL A 9 4.97 -16.51 1.82
C VAL A 9 3.76 -15.62 2.11
N LEU A 10 3.49 -15.32 3.38
CA LEU A 10 2.37 -14.46 3.76
C LEU A 10 2.53 -13.03 3.21
N LEU A 11 3.72 -12.43 3.30
CA LEU A 11 3.99 -11.10 2.72
C LEU A 11 3.84 -11.10 1.20
N ILE A 12 4.37 -12.12 0.51
CA ILE A 12 4.24 -12.26 -0.94
C ILE A 12 2.77 -12.45 -1.33
N MET A 13 2.01 -13.24 -0.58
CA MET A 13 0.58 -13.41 -0.82
C MET A 13 -0.17 -12.09 -0.66
N MET A 14 0.11 -11.33 0.41
CA MET A 14 -0.48 -10.00 0.60
C MET A 14 -0.11 -9.04 -0.53
N PHE A 15 1.14 -9.07 -0.99
CA PHE A 15 1.58 -8.30 -2.15
C PHE A 15 0.78 -8.66 -3.40
N ILE A 16 0.75 -9.94 -3.80
CA ILE A 16 0.02 -10.43 -4.99
C ILE A 16 -1.46 -10.07 -4.90
N VAL A 17 -2.11 -10.36 -3.77
CA VAL A 17 -3.54 -10.04 -3.56
C VAL A 17 -3.79 -8.55 -3.76
N THR A 18 -2.90 -7.69 -3.25
CA THR A 18 -3.02 -6.24 -3.46
C THR A 18 -2.83 -5.85 -4.92
N GLN A 19 -1.87 -6.45 -5.62
CA GLN A 19 -1.66 -6.20 -7.05
C GLN A 19 -2.90 -6.58 -7.87
N LEU A 20 -3.51 -7.74 -7.59
CA LEU A 20 -4.72 -8.19 -8.27
C LEU A 20 -5.93 -7.29 -7.98
N ILE A 21 -6.12 -6.87 -6.71
CA ILE A 21 -7.14 -5.88 -6.36
C ILE A 21 -6.87 -4.55 -7.08
N GLY A 22 -5.60 -4.16 -7.19
CA GLY A 22 -5.13 -3.02 -7.97
C GLY A 22 -5.61 -3.07 -9.41
N ILE A 23 -5.21 -4.11 -10.14
CA ILE A 23 -5.61 -4.34 -11.54
C ILE A 23 -7.14 -4.34 -11.68
N PHE A 24 -7.85 -4.99 -10.76
CA PHE A 24 -9.31 -5.01 -10.76
C PHE A 24 -9.91 -3.60 -10.63
N ILE A 25 -9.47 -2.80 -9.65
CA ILE A 25 -9.97 -1.42 -9.47
C ILE A 25 -9.66 -0.55 -10.69
N ILE A 26 -8.47 -0.73 -11.28
CA ILE A 26 -8.05 -0.02 -12.48
C ILE A 26 -8.95 -0.40 -13.66
N SER A 27 -9.28 -1.68 -13.82
CA SER A 27 -10.17 -2.13 -14.89
C SER A 27 -11.53 -1.44 -14.84
N ILE A 28 -12.09 -1.25 -13.64
CA ILE A 28 -13.37 -0.55 -13.44
C ILE A 28 -13.26 0.92 -13.84
N TYR A 29 -12.22 1.61 -13.39
CA TYR A 29 -12.03 3.03 -13.71
C TYR A 29 -11.57 3.31 -15.15
N ASN A 30 -11.05 2.30 -15.84
CA ASN A 30 -10.69 2.41 -17.25
C ASN A 30 -11.89 2.19 -18.20
N THR A 31 -13.04 1.71 -17.69
CA THR A 31 -14.26 1.54 -18.47
C THR A 31 -14.90 2.90 -18.79
N PRO A 32 -15.30 3.15 -20.06
CA PRO A 32 -15.96 4.40 -20.44
C PRO A 32 -17.20 4.70 -19.58
N GLY A 33 -17.34 5.96 -19.15
CA GLY A 33 -18.44 6.42 -18.30
C GLY A 33 -18.18 6.31 -16.79
N ASN A 34 -17.13 5.62 -16.36
CA ASN A 34 -16.70 5.64 -14.97
C ASN A 34 -15.67 6.74 -14.73
N SER A 35 -15.94 7.63 -13.78
CA SER A 35 -15.03 8.70 -13.38
C SER A 35 -14.55 8.54 -11.93
N LEU A 36 -13.40 9.13 -11.63
CA LEU A 36 -12.87 9.18 -10.27
C LEU A 36 -13.74 10.14 -9.43
N PRO A 37 -14.30 9.69 -8.29
CA PRO A 37 -15.10 10.53 -7.42
C PRO A 37 -14.24 11.56 -6.65
N PHE A 38 -14.91 12.42 -5.89
CA PHE A 38 -14.29 13.36 -4.93
C PHE A 38 -13.33 14.39 -5.55
N GLY A 39 -13.54 14.74 -6.82
CA GLY A 39 -12.69 15.71 -7.53
C GLY A 39 -11.28 15.18 -7.85
N MET A 40 -11.08 13.86 -7.81
CA MET A 40 -9.80 13.23 -8.12
C MET A 40 -9.61 12.95 -9.62
N GLN A 41 -10.51 13.44 -10.47
CA GLN A 41 -10.38 13.33 -11.91
C GLN A 41 -9.21 14.20 -12.39
N PRO A 42 -8.29 13.68 -13.21
CA PRO A 42 -7.26 14.50 -13.83
C PRO A 42 -7.89 15.59 -14.71
N PRO A 43 -7.35 16.83 -14.71
CA PRO A 43 -7.78 17.87 -15.64
C PRO A 43 -7.47 17.47 -17.09
N GLU A 44 -8.36 17.84 -18.02
CA GLU A 44 -8.22 17.48 -19.45
C GLU A 44 -7.04 18.20 -20.14
N GLU A 45 -6.61 19.34 -19.61
CA GLU A 45 -5.62 20.23 -20.24
C GLU A 45 -4.15 19.86 -19.96
N ILE A 46 -3.87 18.83 -19.13
CA ILE A 46 -2.49 18.53 -18.76
C ILE A 46 -1.78 17.76 -19.88
N GLN A 47 -0.80 18.41 -20.53
CA GLN A 47 0.10 17.74 -21.47
C GLN A 47 0.98 16.70 -20.73
N PRO A 48 0.99 15.42 -21.17
CA PRO A 48 1.68 14.33 -20.47
C PRO A 48 3.19 14.48 -20.28
N SER A 49 3.87 15.29 -21.10
CA SER A 49 5.33 15.35 -21.15
C SER A 49 5.99 15.89 -19.88
N ASN A 50 5.36 16.84 -19.19
CA ASN A 50 5.93 17.49 -17.99
C ASN A 50 5.45 16.87 -16.67
N ILE A 51 4.49 15.94 -16.71
CA ILE A 51 3.85 15.40 -15.51
C ILE A 51 4.80 14.58 -14.62
N PRO A 52 5.71 13.73 -15.14
CA PRO A 52 6.61 12.97 -14.28
C PRO A 52 7.52 13.86 -13.43
N PHE A 53 7.96 15.00 -13.98
CA PHE A 53 8.79 15.96 -13.26
C PHE A 53 8.00 16.72 -12.20
N SER A 54 6.75 17.12 -12.48
CA SER A 54 5.90 17.78 -11.47
C SER A 54 5.55 16.83 -10.31
N ILE A 55 5.30 15.55 -10.58
CA ILE A 55 5.09 14.52 -9.55
C ILE A 55 6.35 14.36 -8.69
N LEU A 56 7.54 14.34 -9.30
CA LEU A 56 8.81 14.25 -8.56
C LEU A 56 9.01 15.47 -7.64
N ILE A 57 8.78 16.68 -8.15
CA ILE A 57 8.81 17.90 -7.33
C ILE A 57 7.80 17.81 -6.18
N ALA A 58 6.57 17.37 -6.46
CA ALA A 58 5.53 17.21 -5.45
C ALA A 58 5.94 16.21 -4.37
N PHE A 59 6.60 15.09 -4.73
CA PHE A 59 7.14 14.15 -3.76
C PHE A 59 8.25 14.77 -2.91
N VAL A 60 9.18 15.51 -3.51
CA VAL A 60 10.25 16.21 -2.76
C VAL A 60 9.64 17.21 -1.78
N ILE A 61 8.66 17.99 -2.20
CA ILE A 61 7.94 18.95 -1.35
C ILE A 61 7.19 18.20 -0.24
N ALA A 62 6.44 17.14 -0.55
CA ALA A 62 5.67 16.38 0.44
C ALA A 62 6.57 15.72 1.49
N ILE A 63 7.70 15.15 1.07
CA ILE A 63 8.71 14.58 1.96
C ILE A 63 9.31 15.69 2.84
N GLY A 64 9.75 16.80 2.23
CA GLY A 64 10.30 17.96 2.95
C GLY A 64 9.32 18.53 3.98
N LEU A 65 8.05 18.67 3.62
CA LEU A 65 6.99 19.10 4.51
C LEU A 65 6.79 18.10 5.66
N PHE A 66 6.74 16.80 5.37
CA PHE A 66 6.66 15.77 6.40
C PHE A 66 7.81 15.87 7.40
N PHE A 67 9.03 16.11 6.92
CA PHE A 67 10.19 16.35 7.77
C PHE A 67 10.03 17.58 8.68
N VAL A 68 9.60 18.71 8.12
CA VAL A 68 9.35 19.91 8.91
C VAL A 68 8.32 19.63 10.00
N LEU A 69 7.23 18.93 9.66
CA LEU A 69 6.16 18.57 10.60
C LEU A 69 6.64 17.61 11.71
N THR A 70 7.52 16.67 11.38
CA THR A 70 8.14 15.78 12.39
C THR A 70 9.10 16.54 13.30
N LYS A 71 9.87 17.51 12.77
CA LYS A 71 10.79 18.34 13.56
C LYS A 71 10.06 19.21 14.59
N ILE A 72 8.87 19.71 14.26
CA ILE A 72 8.02 20.48 15.18
C ILE A 72 7.07 19.61 16.03
N ASN A 73 7.20 18.28 15.97
CA ASN A 73 6.35 17.32 16.69
C ASN A 73 4.83 17.53 16.45
N ALA A 74 4.44 17.88 15.22
CA ALA A 74 3.04 18.09 14.85
C ALA A 74 2.25 16.76 14.70
N GLU A 75 2.34 15.87 15.70
CA GLU A 75 1.80 14.50 15.67
C GLU A 75 0.31 14.46 15.32
N LYS A 76 -0.50 15.35 15.93
CA LYS A 76 -1.95 15.41 15.68
C LYS A 76 -2.25 15.79 14.24
N PHE A 77 -1.53 16.77 13.69
CA PHE A 77 -1.72 17.21 12.31
C PHE A 77 -1.30 16.11 11.33
N ILE A 78 -0.15 15.48 11.53
CA ILE A 78 0.30 14.37 10.69
C ILE A 78 -0.73 13.23 10.71
N ARG A 79 -1.23 12.84 11.89
CA ARG A 79 -2.26 11.79 12.01
C ARG A 79 -3.55 12.16 11.29
N PHE A 80 -3.98 13.41 11.40
CA PHE A 80 -5.16 13.91 10.70
C PHE A 80 -4.96 13.92 9.17
N TRP A 81 -3.80 14.39 8.70
CA TRP A 81 -3.45 14.38 7.28
C TRP A 81 -3.46 12.96 6.69
N PHE A 82 -2.78 12.01 7.34
CA PHE A 82 -2.80 10.60 6.91
C PHE A 82 -4.20 9.97 6.98
N PHE A 83 -5.02 10.37 7.96
CA PHE A 83 -6.41 9.96 8.04
C PHE A 83 -7.21 10.43 6.81
N MET A 84 -7.07 11.69 6.40
CA MET A 84 -7.74 12.23 5.22
C MET A 84 -7.31 11.51 3.93
N VAL A 85 -5.99 11.34 3.74
CA VAL A 85 -5.45 10.63 2.56
C VAL A 85 -5.93 9.17 2.55
N THR A 86 -5.94 8.51 3.70
CA THR A 86 -6.42 7.12 3.82
C THR A 86 -7.92 7.01 3.52
N ALA A 87 -8.74 7.94 4.03
CA ALA A 87 -10.18 7.94 3.80
C ALA A 87 -10.51 8.14 2.32
N LEU A 88 -9.81 9.07 1.64
CA LEU A 88 -9.95 9.29 0.20
C LEU A 88 -9.56 8.05 -0.60
N ALA A 89 -8.40 7.46 -0.32
CA ALA A 89 -7.94 6.25 -1.00
C ALA A 89 -8.91 5.06 -0.82
N LEU A 90 -9.41 4.85 0.40
CA LEU A 90 -10.43 3.83 0.67
C LEU A 90 -11.74 4.13 -0.06
N GLY A 91 -12.17 5.41 -0.06
CA GLY A 91 -13.36 5.85 -0.77
C GLY A 91 -13.29 5.55 -2.28
N LEU A 92 -12.13 5.78 -2.91
CA LEU A 92 -11.89 5.42 -4.31
C LEU A 92 -12.03 3.90 -4.52
N SER A 93 -11.32 3.09 -3.74
CA SER A 93 -11.39 1.63 -3.88
C SER A 93 -12.79 1.05 -3.65
N PHE A 94 -13.50 1.55 -2.63
CA PHE A 94 -14.87 1.13 -2.38
C PHE A 94 -15.84 1.61 -3.46
N LYS A 95 -15.62 2.78 -4.06
CA LYS A 95 -16.46 3.25 -5.17
C LYS A 95 -16.29 2.35 -6.39
N ALA A 96 -15.07 1.92 -6.71
CA ALA A 96 -14.84 0.94 -7.77
C ALA A 96 -15.56 -0.38 -7.50
N LEU A 97 -15.46 -0.92 -6.27
CA LEU A 97 -16.18 -2.12 -5.86
C LEU A 97 -17.70 -1.95 -6.00
N LEU A 98 -18.22 -0.79 -5.60
CA LEU A 98 -19.64 -0.47 -5.73
C LEU A 98 -20.12 -0.45 -7.19
N ILE A 99 -19.34 0.17 -8.09
CA ILE A 99 -19.65 0.20 -9.53
C ILE A 99 -19.71 -1.22 -10.09
N PHE A 100 -18.74 -2.06 -9.73
CA PHE A 100 -18.70 -3.46 -10.12
C PHE A 100 -19.98 -4.21 -9.71
N PHE A 101 -20.40 -4.11 -8.43
CA PHE A 101 -21.62 -4.78 -7.96
C PHE A 101 -22.92 -4.23 -8.57
N LYS A 102 -22.91 -3.00 -9.10
CA LYS A 102 -24.07 -2.37 -9.76
C LYS A 102 -24.20 -2.74 -11.24
N THR A 103 -23.12 -3.17 -11.90
CA THR A 103 -23.14 -3.44 -13.34
C THR A 103 -24.05 -4.67 -13.58
N PRO A 104 -25.12 -4.55 -14.42
CA PRO A 104 -26.18 -5.55 -14.51
C PRO A 104 -25.71 -6.97 -14.85
N ASP A 105 -24.63 -7.08 -15.64
CA ASP A 105 -24.02 -8.37 -16.03
C ASP A 105 -23.37 -9.13 -14.85
N TYR A 106 -23.11 -8.46 -13.72
CA TYR A 106 -22.45 -9.02 -12.53
C TYR A 106 -23.32 -9.00 -11.28
N SER A 107 -24.65 -9.05 -11.44
CA SER A 107 -25.57 -9.27 -10.31
C SER A 107 -25.37 -10.67 -9.73
N PHE A 108 -24.41 -10.80 -8.80
CA PHE A 108 -23.98 -12.03 -8.13
C PHE A 108 -25.13 -12.81 -7.42
N PHE A 109 -26.35 -12.28 -7.42
CA PHE A 109 -27.55 -12.91 -6.84
C PHE A 109 -28.82 -12.82 -7.70
N GLY A 110 -28.79 -12.24 -8.91
CA GLY A 110 -29.99 -12.09 -9.75
C GLY A 110 -31.12 -11.25 -9.13
N ILE A 111 -30.86 -10.56 -8.01
CA ILE A 111 -31.81 -9.64 -7.38
C ILE A 111 -31.52 -8.25 -7.95
N PRO A 112 -32.45 -7.64 -8.71
CA PRO A 112 -32.34 -6.24 -9.07
C PRO A 112 -32.46 -5.41 -7.79
N PHE A 113 -31.32 -5.11 -7.18
CA PHE A 113 -31.30 -4.16 -6.08
C PHE A 113 -31.76 -2.81 -6.64
N LEU A 114 -32.84 -2.27 -6.07
CA LEU A 114 -33.33 -0.93 -6.38
C LEU A 114 -32.28 0.07 -5.86
N TYR A 115 -31.24 0.31 -6.65
CA TYR A 115 -30.16 1.19 -6.23
C TYR A 115 -30.69 2.63 -6.22
N PRO A 116 -30.61 3.35 -5.08
CA PRO A 116 -30.81 4.79 -5.09
C PRO A 116 -29.83 5.47 -6.04
N GLU A 117 -30.12 6.72 -6.40
CA GLU A 117 -29.24 7.52 -7.26
C GLU A 117 -27.76 7.41 -6.83
N ILE A 118 -26.87 7.37 -7.83
CA ILE A 118 -25.42 7.10 -7.66
C ILE A 118 -24.77 8.08 -6.66
N SER A 119 -25.37 9.26 -6.47
CA SER A 119 -24.96 10.29 -5.53
C SER A 119 -25.01 9.82 -4.07
N LEU A 120 -26.16 9.32 -3.58
CA LEU A 120 -26.35 8.87 -2.20
C LEU A 120 -25.43 7.71 -1.84
N LEU A 121 -25.28 6.77 -2.77
CA LEU A 121 -24.47 5.57 -2.55
C LEU A 121 -22.96 5.89 -2.46
N SER A 122 -22.51 6.93 -3.16
CA SER A 122 -21.12 7.43 -3.07
C SER A 122 -20.81 8.04 -1.70
N ILE A 123 -21.80 8.72 -1.09
CA ILE A 123 -21.68 9.26 0.28
C ILE A 123 -21.56 8.13 1.29
N ILE A 124 -22.39 7.09 1.18
CA ILE A 124 -22.34 5.91 2.06
C ILE A 124 -20.95 5.24 1.97
N VAL A 125 -20.46 5.03 0.74
CA VAL A 125 -19.13 4.46 0.50
C VAL A 125 -18.02 5.30 1.15
N PHE A 126 -18.11 6.63 1.02
CA PHE A 126 -17.14 7.51 1.65
C PHE A 126 -17.20 7.46 3.19
N ILE A 127 -18.40 7.38 3.78
CA ILE A 127 -18.59 7.22 5.23
C ILE A 127 -17.99 5.89 5.72
N VAL A 128 -18.14 4.81 4.96
CA VAL A 128 -17.49 3.51 5.25
C VAL A 128 -15.97 3.65 5.19
N GLY A 129 -15.43 4.32 4.17
CA GLY A 129 -14.01 4.64 4.03
C GLY A 129 -13.47 5.45 5.22
N LEU A 130 -14.18 6.51 5.64
CA LEU A 130 -13.88 7.32 6.82
C LEU A 130 -13.84 6.47 8.10
N THR A 131 -14.83 5.60 8.27
CA THR A 131 -14.94 4.73 9.45
C THR A 131 -13.74 3.79 9.54
N ILE A 132 -13.39 3.11 8.45
CA ILE A 132 -12.23 2.20 8.40
C ILE A 132 -10.92 2.97 8.59
N ALA A 133 -10.77 4.15 7.96
CA ALA A 133 -9.61 5.02 8.15
C ALA A 133 -9.46 5.43 9.62
N PHE A 134 -10.56 5.73 10.31
CA PHE A 134 -10.55 6.07 11.73
C PHE A 134 -10.05 4.90 12.57
N PHE A 135 -10.58 3.70 12.33
CA PHE A 135 -10.12 2.49 13.03
C PHE A 135 -8.64 2.18 12.75
N LYS A 136 -8.17 2.37 11.52
CA LYS A 136 -6.76 2.20 11.14
C LYS A 136 -5.85 3.14 11.93
N ILE A 137 -6.10 4.45 11.86
CA ILE A 137 -5.18 5.47 12.40
C ILE A 137 -5.29 5.65 13.92
N TYR A 138 -6.47 5.44 14.50
CA TYR A 138 -6.71 5.74 15.92
C TYR A 138 -6.83 4.51 16.82
N LYS A 139 -7.30 3.35 16.33
CA LYS A 139 -7.59 2.17 17.17
C LYS A 139 -6.51 1.07 17.14
N ARG A 140 -5.38 1.26 16.42
CA ARG A 140 -4.18 0.40 16.43
C ARG A 140 -4.48 -1.11 16.27
N ASN A 141 -5.47 -1.46 15.45
CA ASN A 141 -5.78 -2.85 15.19
C ASN A 141 -4.96 -3.37 14.01
N LEU A 142 -4.10 -4.36 14.27
CA LEU A 142 -3.20 -4.95 13.28
C LEU A 142 -3.92 -5.56 12.07
N ILE A 143 -5.09 -6.16 12.30
CA ILE A 143 -5.88 -6.81 11.26
C ILE A 143 -6.52 -5.76 10.37
N VAL A 144 -7.20 -4.78 10.98
CA VAL A 144 -7.85 -3.67 10.27
C VAL A 144 -6.81 -2.91 9.45
N HIS A 145 -5.63 -2.69 10.02
CA HIS A 145 -4.52 -2.05 9.31
C HIS A 145 -4.16 -2.79 8.04
N ASN A 146 -3.70 -4.05 8.15
CA ASN A 146 -3.26 -4.81 6.99
C ASN A 146 -4.36 -5.00 5.96
N PHE A 147 -5.61 -5.23 6.41
CA PHE A 147 -6.74 -5.37 5.49
C PHE A 147 -7.04 -4.06 4.76
N SER A 148 -7.01 -2.92 5.45
CA SER A 148 -7.21 -1.61 4.81
C SER A 148 -6.10 -1.28 3.81
N GLU A 149 -4.84 -1.68 4.07
CA GLU A 149 -3.72 -1.46 3.15
C GLU A 149 -3.92 -2.20 1.81
N LEU A 150 -4.60 -3.36 1.80
CA LEU A 150 -4.96 -4.07 0.56
C LEU A 150 -5.82 -3.21 -0.37
N LEU A 151 -6.60 -2.27 0.18
CA LEU A 151 -7.50 -1.39 -0.57
C LEU A 151 -6.93 0.01 -0.77
N ILE A 152 -6.08 0.50 0.14
CA ILE A 152 -5.52 1.85 0.05
C ILE A 152 -4.59 1.99 -1.16
N TYR A 153 -3.67 1.05 -1.38
CA TYR A 153 -2.72 1.18 -2.50
C TYR A 153 -3.39 1.16 -3.87
N PRO A 154 -4.36 0.28 -4.16
CA PRO A 154 -5.18 0.36 -5.37
C PRO A 154 -5.86 1.72 -5.57
N GLY A 155 -6.46 2.28 -4.51
CA GLY A 155 -7.16 3.55 -4.58
C GLY A 155 -6.23 4.72 -4.87
N ILE A 156 -5.05 4.73 -4.26
CA ILE A 156 -4.02 5.74 -4.59
C ILE A 156 -3.54 5.54 -6.04
N ALA A 157 -3.27 4.29 -6.46
CA ALA A 157 -2.80 4.02 -7.81
C ALA A 157 -3.77 4.50 -8.89
N ALA A 158 -5.08 4.36 -8.68
CA ALA A 158 -6.11 4.83 -9.60
C ALA A 158 -6.02 6.34 -9.90
N VAL A 159 -5.52 7.15 -8.98
CA VAL A 159 -5.29 8.60 -9.18
C VAL A 159 -4.04 8.87 -10.02
N PHE A 160 -2.98 8.08 -9.83
CA PHE A 160 -1.69 8.33 -10.50
C PHE A 160 -1.61 7.76 -11.91
N ILE A 161 -2.32 6.67 -12.21
CA ILE A 161 -2.25 6.02 -13.52
C ILE A 161 -2.66 6.95 -14.67
N PRO A 162 -3.75 7.74 -14.58
CA PRO A 162 -4.11 8.67 -15.65
C PRO A 162 -3.10 9.80 -15.87
N LEU A 163 -2.27 10.10 -14.85
CA LEU A 163 -1.31 11.20 -14.87
C LEU A 163 0.04 10.81 -15.50
N LEU A 164 0.30 9.52 -15.69
CA LEU A 164 1.59 9.02 -16.13
C LEU A 164 1.46 8.31 -17.48
N ASN A 165 2.40 8.59 -18.37
CA ASN A 165 2.61 7.78 -19.56
C ASN A 165 3.71 6.74 -19.31
N GLU A 166 3.95 5.89 -20.30
CA GLU A 166 4.95 4.82 -20.25
C GLU A 166 6.36 5.33 -19.95
N ILE A 167 6.83 6.34 -20.69
CA ILE A 167 8.16 6.94 -20.47
C ILE A 167 8.24 7.56 -19.06
N GLY A 168 7.16 8.19 -18.62
CA GLY A 168 7.06 8.83 -17.33
C GLY A 168 7.20 7.86 -16.17
N ILE A 169 6.54 6.70 -16.22
CA ILE A 169 6.71 5.68 -15.18
C ILE A 169 8.11 5.07 -15.20
N ILE A 170 8.72 4.90 -16.38
CA ILE A 170 10.11 4.42 -16.47
C ILE A 170 11.06 5.38 -15.76
N ILE A 171 11.00 6.68 -16.07
CA ILE A 171 11.83 7.71 -15.43
C ILE A 171 11.54 7.80 -13.92
N LEU A 172 10.26 7.78 -13.54
CA LEU A 172 9.85 7.86 -12.13
C LEU A 172 10.40 6.68 -11.32
N LEU A 173 10.27 5.45 -11.83
CA LEU A 173 10.81 4.24 -11.19
C LEU A 173 12.32 4.29 -11.05
N PHE A 174 13.03 4.82 -12.05
CA PHE A 174 14.48 4.98 -12.01
C PHE A 174 14.89 5.92 -10.89
N VAL A 175 14.28 7.11 -10.83
CA VAL A 175 14.61 8.11 -9.80
C VAL A 175 14.25 7.61 -8.40
N ILE A 176 13.07 7.00 -8.23
CA ILE A 176 12.64 6.50 -6.91
C ILE A 176 13.51 5.34 -6.45
N SER A 177 13.97 4.49 -7.36
CA SER A 177 14.94 3.44 -7.07
C SER A 177 16.27 4.02 -6.55
N LEU A 178 16.84 5.02 -7.23
CA LEU A 178 18.06 5.69 -6.79
C LEU A 178 17.87 6.38 -5.44
N TYR A 179 16.73 7.04 -5.26
CA TYR A 179 16.37 7.66 -3.99
C TYR A 179 16.30 6.63 -2.86
N ASP A 180 15.66 5.48 -3.06
CA ASP A 180 15.52 4.43 -2.03
C ASP A 180 16.90 3.87 -1.62
N ILE A 181 17.81 3.63 -2.59
CA ILE A 181 19.19 3.21 -2.31
C ILE A 181 19.88 4.21 -1.38
N TRP A 182 19.84 5.50 -1.77
CA TRP A 182 20.46 6.57 -1.00
C TRP A 182 19.80 6.72 0.39
N ALA A 183 18.47 6.65 0.45
CA ALA A 183 17.69 6.86 1.65
C ALA A 183 17.85 5.74 2.68
N VAL A 184 18.01 4.49 2.22
CA VAL A 184 18.15 3.32 3.11
C VAL A 184 19.58 3.12 3.56
N TRP A 185 20.56 3.19 2.65
CA TRP A 185 21.96 2.88 2.98
C TRP A 185 22.78 4.07 3.44
N LYS A 186 22.62 5.25 2.80
CA LYS A 186 23.47 6.40 3.09
C LYS A 186 22.89 7.29 4.19
N SER A 187 21.66 7.75 4.04
CA SER A 187 21.05 8.69 5.01
C SER A 187 20.34 7.99 6.17
N GLN A 188 19.96 6.71 5.99
CA GLN A 188 19.13 5.93 6.89
C GLN A 188 17.82 6.63 7.27
N PHE A 189 17.39 7.61 6.47
CA PHE A 189 16.26 8.45 6.84
C PHE A 189 14.95 7.66 6.86
N MET A 190 14.71 6.79 5.87
CA MET A 190 13.52 5.94 5.85
C MET A 190 13.40 5.07 7.12
N GLN A 191 14.53 4.65 7.70
CA GLN A 191 14.55 3.87 8.94
C GLN A 191 14.10 4.73 10.14
N LYS A 192 14.56 5.99 10.20
CA LYS A 192 14.16 6.97 11.23
C LYS A 192 12.68 7.34 11.09
N MET A 193 12.19 7.53 9.86
CA MET A 193 10.78 7.80 9.57
C MET A 193 9.88 6.63 9.99
N ALA A 194 10.24 5.40 9.63
CA ALA A 194 9.49 4.22 10.05
C ALA A 194 9.45 4.07 11.59
N LYS A 195 10.58 4.34 12.26
CA LYS A 195 10.64 4.35 13.73
C LYS A 195 9.73 5.42 14.33
N TYR A 196 9.76 6.65 13.81
CA TYR A 196 8.90 7.73 14.27
C TYR A 196 7.42 7.43 14.07
N GLN A 197 7.05 6.89 12.90
CA GLN A 197 5.69 6.46 12.60
C GLN A 197 5.18 5.42 13.62
N ILE A 198 5.99 4.40 13.90
CA ILE A 198 5.61 3.32 14.82
C ILE A 198 5.56 3.79 16.29
N GLU A 199 6.56 4.54 16.74
CA GLU A 199 6.73 4.91 18.16
C GLU A 199 5.88 6.13 18.55
N HIS A 200 5.88 7.19 17.73
CA HIS A 200 5.20 8.46 18.03
C HIS A 200 3.79 8.47 17.45
N LEU A 201 3.66 8.26 16.14
CA LEU A 201 2.36 8.37 15.45
C LEU A 201 1.44 7.17 15.70
N LYS A 202 2.02 6.03 16.10
CA LYS A 202 1.34 4.75 16.40
C LYS A 202 0.57 4.14 15.21
N PHE A 203 1.02 4.43 14.00
CA PHE A 203 0.58 3.76 12.77
C PHE A 203 1.78 3.71 11.80
N PHE A 204 1.76 2.81 10.82
CA PHE A 204 2.84 2.69 9.82
C PHE A 204 2.23 2.53 8.44
N THR A 205 2.78 3.16 7.40
CA THR A 205 2.27 3.01 6.03
C THR A 205 2.96 1.84 5.32
N GLY A 206 2.27 0.71 5.24
CA GLY A 206 2.83 -0.55 4.74
C GLY A 206 2.21 -1.76 5.43
N PHE A 207 2.52 -2.95 4.92
CA PHE A 207 2.13 -4.18 5.61
C PHE A 207 3.07 -4.45 6.77
N PHE A 208 2.50 -4.87 7.90
CA PHE A 208 3.29 -5.35 9.02
C PHE A 208 2.79 -6.71 9.49
N ILE A 209 3.72 -7.60 9.83
CA ILE A 209 3.37 -8.93 10.34
C ILE A 209 4.27 -9.20 11.55
N PRO A 210 3.73 -9.15 12.78
CA PRO A 210 4.50 -9.51 13.96
C PRO A 210 4.68 -11.03 14.02
N TYR A 211 5.87 -11.48 14.36
CA TYR A 211 6.17 -12.89 14.55
C TYR A 211 7.15 -13.10 15.71
N ALA A 212 7.00 -14.23 16.39
CA ALA A 212 7.83 -14.61 17.53
C ALA A 212 8.30 -16.05 17.35
N ASN A 213 9.45 -16.38 17.93
CA ASN A 213 9.99 -17.74 17.91
C ASN A 213 9.06 -18.70 18.68
N LYS A 214 9.14 -20.01 18.43
CA LYS A 214 8.27 -21.01 19.08
C LYS A 214 8.26 -20.88 20.62
N LYS A 215 9.44 -20.69 21.23
CA LYS A 215 9.61 -20.49 22.68
C LYS A 215 8.88 -19.22 23.16
N ASP A 216 9.07 -18.11 22.47
CA ASP A 216 8.42 -16.83 22.80
C ASP A 216 6.90 -16.89 22.59
N LYS A 217 6.43 -17.59 21.55
CA LYS A 217 5.00 -17.81 21.30
C LYS A 217 4.33 -18.62 22.40
N GLN A 218 5.02 -19.65 22.92
CA GLN A 218 4.56 -20.42 24.08
C GLN A 218 4.50 -19.54 25.32
N LYS A 219 5.55 -18.75 25.60
CA LYS A 219 5.55 -17.79 26.72
C LYS A 219 4.39 -16.80 26.64
N ILE A 220 4.15 -16.22 25.46
CA ILE A 220 3.00 -15.31 25.23
C ILE A 220 1.68 -16.02 25.54
N LYS A 221 1.52 -17.27 25.09
CA LYS A 221 0.31 -18.06 25.35
C LYS A 221 0.13 -18.30 26.86
N THR A 222 1.17 -18.77 27.56
CA THR A 222 1.12 -19.02 29.00
C THR A 222 0.77 -17.76 29.80
N ILE A 223 1.37 -16.62 29.46
CA ILE A 223 1.09 -15.34 30.14
C ILE A 223 -0.35 -14.89 29.86
N LYS A 224 -0.82 -14.98 28.61
CA LYS A 224 -2.21 -14.63 28.27
C LYS A 224 -3.23 -15.53 28.98
N THR A 225 -2.96 -16.83 29.08
CA THR A 225 -3.85 -17.77 29.78
C THR A 225 -3.83 -17.51 31.28
N LYS A 226 -2.64 -17.33 31.88
CA LYS A 226 -2.48 -17.08 33.33
C LYS A 226 -3.14 -15.78 33.79
N TYR A 227 -3.22 -14.77 32.91
CA TYR A 227 -3.72 -13.44 33.23
C TYR A 227 -4.89 -13.01 32.33
N LYS A 228 -5.77 -13.95 31.96
CA LYS A 228 -6.89 -13.74 31.02
C LYS A 228 -7.81 -12.57 31.41
N ASN A 229 -8.00 -12.32 32.72
CA ASN A 229 -8.89 -11.30 33.27
C ASN A 229 -8.17 -9.96 33.57
N LYS A 230 -6.88 -9.82 33.25
CA LYS A 230 -6.12 -8.60 33.49
C LYS A 230 -6.10 -7.71 32.24
N SER A 231 -5.95 -6.41 32.47
CA SER A 231 -5.91 -5.42 31.39
C SER A 231 -4.74 -5.65 30.42
N GLU A 232 -4.91 -5.24 29.16
CA GLU A 232 -3.89 -5.38 28.12
C GLU A 232 -2.57 -4.68 28.50
N LYS A 233 -2.65 -3.52 29.17
CA LYS A 233 -1.47 -2.81 29.71
C LYS A 233 -0.67 -3.67 30.70
N PHE A 234 -1.34 -4.47 31.54
CA PHE A 234 -0.69 -5.39 32.47
C PHE A 234 0.00 -6.55 31.74
N LEU A 235 -0.65 -7.11 30.72
CA LEU A 235 -0.06 -8.17 29.90
C LEU A 235 1.22 -7.68 29.19
N ILE A 236 1.18 -6.47 28.62
CA ILE A 236 2.33 -5.86 27.94
C ILE A 236 3.50 -5.65 28.92
N SER A 237 3.24 -5.16 30.14
CA SER A 237 4.30 -4.94 31.12
C SER A 237 4.96 -6.25 31.56
N LYS A 238 4.18 -7.33 31.73
CA LYS A 238 4.71 -8.66 32.07
C LYS A 238 5.52 -9.25 30.92
N LEU A 239 5.06 -9.13 29.68
CA LEU A 239 5.80 -9.56 28.49
C LEU A 239 7.15 -8.84 28.34
N LYS A 240 7.20 -7.54 28.66
CA LYS A 240 8.46 -6.77 28.70
C LYS A 240 9.42 -7.29 29.79
N LYS A 241 8.91 -7.56 31.01
CA LYS A 241 9.71 -8.13 32.11
C LYS A 241 10.30 -9.49 31.75
N GLU A 242 9.54 -10.32 31.05
CA GLU A 242 9.94 -11.66 30.59
C GLU A 242 10.86 -11.65 29.36
N LYS A 243 11.27 -10.46 28.88
CA LYS A 243 12.15 -10.22 27.73
C LYS A 243 11.73 -10.98 26.47
N VAL A 244 10.41 -11.10 26.24
CA VAL A 244 9.86 -11.77 25.05
C VAL A 244 10.20 -10.96 23.80
N LYS A 245 10.92 -11.56 22.85
CA LYS A 245 11.30 -10.88 21.60
C LYS A 245 10.23 -11.11 20.52
N VAL A 246 9.56 -10.04 20.12
CA VAL A 246 8.65 -10.03 18.96
C VAL A 246 9.35 -9.31 17.82
N ASN A 247 9.57 -10.02 16.71
CA ASN A 247 10.11 -9.44 15.50
C ASN A 247 8.97 -8.92 14.62
N LEU A 248 9.25 -7.90 13.81
CA LEU A 248 8.31 -7.34 12.87
C LEU A 248 8.83 -7.57 11.44
N ALA A 249 7.98 -8.14 10.59
CA ALA A 249 8.21 -8.14 9.15
C ALA A 249 7.44 -6.95 8.57
N ILE A 250 8.10 -6.16 7.73
CA ILE A 250 7.56 -4.90 7.19
C ILE A 250 7.78 -4.92 5.68
N LEU A 251 6.75 -4.54 4.94
CA LEU A 251 6.82 -4.21 3.50
C LEU A 251 6.30 -2.77 3.33
N GLY A 252 7.07 -1.90 2.70
CA GLY A 252 6.72 -0.49 2.57
C GLY A 252 5.55 -0.26 1.63
N GLY A 253 4.75 0.78 1.88
CA GLY A 253 3.65 1.12 0.97
C GLY A 253 4.10 1.52 -0.44
N GLY A 254 5.27 2.17 -0.56
CA GLY A 254 5.91 2.48 -1.83
C GLY A 254 6.19 1.24 -2.67
N ASP A 255 6.75 0.21 -2.03
CA ASP A 255 7.08 -1.08 -2.65
C ASP A 255 5.85 -1.78 -3.23
N VAL A 256 4.66 -1.49 -2.70
CA VAL A 256 3.39 -2.07 -3.14
C VAL A 256 2.73 -1.22 -4.23
N ILE A 257 2.72 0.10 -4.08
CA ILE A 257 1.98 1.00 -4.96
C ILE A 257 2.61 1.17 -6.34
N PHE A 258 3.94 1.29 -6.43
CA PHE A 258 4.61 1.54 -7.72
C PHE A 258 4.42 0.39 -8.72
N PRO A 259 4.48 -0.90 -8.31
CA PRO A 259 4.07 -2.00 -9.17
C PRO A 259 2.63 -1.89 -9.67
N ILE A 260 1.68 -1.47 -8.83
CA ILE A 260 0.27 -1.31 -9.24
C ILE A 260 0.13 -0.21 -10.29
N ILE A 261 0.76 0.95 -10.05
CA ILE A 261 0.76 2.07 -10.99
C ILE A 261 1.33 1.62 -12.33
N THR A 262 2.47 0.92 -12.30
CA THR A 262 3.14 0.42 -13.51
C THR A 262 2.26 -0.58 -14.27
N ALA A 263 1.74 -1.59 -13.57
CA ALA A 263 0.83 -2.57 -14.15
C ALA A 263 -0.43 -1.90 -14.72
N GLY A 264 -0.95 -0.87 -14.06
CA GLY A 264 -2.11 -0.10 -14.50
C GLY A 264 -1.89 0.75 -15.75
N ILE A 265 -0.71 1.36 -15.89
CA ILE A 265 -0.34 2.10 -17.11
C ILE A 265 -0.28 1.13 -18.30
N PHE A 266 0.35 -0.02 -18.12
CA PHE A 266 0.44 -1.05 -19.16
C PHE A 266 -0.91 -1.74 -19.43
N TYR A 267 -1.77 -1.87 -18.43
CA TYR A 267 -3.17 -2.28 -18.62
C TYR A 267 -3.88 -1.35 -19.60
N LYS A 268 -3.71 -0.02 -19.41
CA LYS A 268 -4.38 1.01 -20.21
C LYS A 268 -3.83 1.10 -21.64
N ILE A 269 -2.51 0.97 -21.81
CA ILE A 269 -1.84 1.15 -23.11
C ILE A 269 -1.97 -0.12 -23.97
N TYR A 270 -1.80 -1.30 -23.37
CA TYR A 270 -1.74 -2.56 -24.09
C TYR A 270 -2.99 -3.40 -23.87
N ASN A 271 -3.01 -4.19 -22.79
CA ASN A 271 -4.11 -5.11 -22.48
C ASN A 271 -3.98 -5.62 -21.02
N PRO A 272 -4.99 -6.33 -20.50
CA PRO A 272 -4.94 -6.90 -19.15
C PRO A 272 -3.79 -7.88 -18.90
N TYR A 273 -3.31 -8.60 -19.92
CA TYR A 273 -2.21 -9.56 -19.79
C TYR A 273 -0.88 -8.86 -19.52
N ALA A 274 -0.65 -7.69 -20.12
CA ALA A 274 0.52 -6.86 -19.86
C ALA A 274 0.67 -6.54 -18.35
N ALA A 275 -0.45 -6.18 -17.71
CA ALA A 275 -0.49 -5.89 -16.28
C ALA A 275 -0.15 -7.11 -15.41
N LEU A 276 -0.59 -8.30 -15.82
CA LEU A 276 -0.29 -9.56 -15.15
C LEU A 276 1.19 -9.95 -15.28
N ILE A 277 1.80 -9.77 -16.47
CA ILE A 277 3.23 -10.01 -16.70
C ILE A 277 4.08 -9.12 -15.80
N ILE A 278 3.74 -7.83 -15.74
CA ILE A 278 4.44 -6.85 -14.89
C ILE A 278 4.30 -7.21 -13.41
N THR A 279 3.08 -7.55 -12.98
CA THR A 279 2.80 -7.98 -11.61
C THR A 279 3.58 -9.25 -11.22
N ALA A 280 3.62 -10.23 -12.12
CA ALA A 280 4.37 -11.47 -11.91
C ALA A 280 5.88 -11.18 -11.79
N SER A 281 6.42 -10.33 -12.67
CA SER A 281 7.84 -9.97 -12.67
C SER A 281 8.24 -9.20 -11.40
N ALA A 282 7.41 -8.26 -10.94
CA ALA A 282 7.60 -7.57 -9.66
C ALA A 282 7.53 -8.52 -8.46
N THR A 283 6.61 -9.49 -8.49
CA THR A 283 6.46 -10.52 -7.45
C THR A 283 7.69 -11.40 -7.36
N ILE A 284 8.22 -11.86 -8.50
CA ILE A 284 9.44 -12.67 -8.57
C ILE A 284 10.64 -11.89 -8.01
N ALA A 285 10.77 -10.60 -8.38
CA ALA A 285 11.84 -9.76 -7.87
C ALA A 285 11.75 -9.54 -6.35
N LEU A 286 10.54 -9.31 -5.82
CA LEU A 286 10.33 -9.18 -4.38
C LEU A 286 10.61 -10.50 -3.64
N LEU A 287 10.21 -11.63 -4.21
CA LEU A 287 10.50 -12.96 -3.66
C LEU A 287 12.01 -13.20 -3.63
N ALA A 288 12.72 -12.91 -4.72
CA ALA A 288 14.17 -13.01 -4.80
C ALA A 288 14.84 -12.16 -3.70
N LEU A 289 14.42 -10.90 -3.54
CA LEU A 289 14.91 -10.04 -2.47
C LEU A 289 14.72 -10.67 -1.08
N PHE A 290 13.54 -11.20 -0.76
CA PHE A 290 13.30 -11.82 0.53
C PHE A 290 14.09 -13.12 0.78
N MET A 291 14.37 -13.88 -0.29
CA MET A 291 15.21 -15.07 -0.21
C MET A 291 16.67 -14.71 0.11
N PHE A 292 17.22 -13.73 -0.62
CA PHE A 292 18.62 -13.30 -0.49
C PHE A 292 18.87 -12.34 0.68
N ALA A 293 17.84 -11.67 1.20
CA ALA A 293 17.98 -10.75 2.32
C ALA A 293 18.54 -11.44 3.58
N LYS A 294 19.61 -10.87 4.13
CA LYS A 294 20.23 -11.32 5.39
C LYS A 294 19.51 -10.72 6.60
N LYS A 295 19.46 -11.47 7.71
CA LYS A 295 18.89 -11.02 8.99
C LYS A 295 19.66 -9.81 9.54
N GLY A 296 18.95 -8.90 10.18
CA GLY A 296 19.54 -7.71 10.83
C GLY A 296 19.95 -6.58 9.89
N LYS A 297 19.75 -6.71 8.57
CA LYS A 297 20.04 -5.65 7.59
C LYS A 297 18.76 -5.11 6.94
N PHE A 298 18.75 -3.81 6.69
CA PHE A 298 17.74 -3.13 5.89
C PHE A 298 18.19 -3.13 4.42
N TYR A 299 17.27 -3.44 3.52
CA TYR A 299 17.51 -3.46 2.08
C TYR A 299 16.50 -2.50 1.44
N PRO A 300 16.94 -1.61 0.53
CA PRO A 300 16.03 -0.85 -0.32
C PRO A 300 15.32 -1.85 -1.23
N ALA A 301 13.98 -1.87 -1.20
CA ALA A 301 13.21 -2.84 -1.96
C ALA A 301 12.91 -2.36 -3.37
N MET A 302 12.71 -1.05 -3.55
CA MET A 302 12.37 -0.45 -4.83
C MET A 302 13.37 -0.76 -5.95
N PRO A 303 14.71 -0.79 -5.75
CA PRO A 303 15.63 -1.14 -6.83
C PRO A 303 15.44 -2.53 -7.40
N PHE A 304 15.20 -3.52 -6.53
CA PHE A 304 14.95 -4.89 -6.96
C PHE A 304 13.61 -4.98 -7.68
N ILE A 305 12.58 -4.35 -7.12
CA ILE A 305 11.25 -4.29 -7.73
C ILE A 305 11.29 -3.59 -9.09
N THR A 306 11.97 -2.44 -9.21
CA THR A 306 12.15 -1.69 -10.46
C THR A 306 12.83 -2.53 -11.53
N ILE A 307 13.89 -3.28 -11.19
CA ILE A 307 14.51 -4.23 -12.13
C ILE A 307 13.48 -5.28 -12.58
N GLY A 308 12.72 -5.85 -11.66
CA GLY A 308 11.63 -6.79 -11.99
C GLY A 308 10.56 -6.17 -12.89
N LEU A 309 10.16 -4.92 -12.62
CA LEU A 309 9.21 -4.17 -13.44
C LEU A 309 9.77 -3.95 -14.85
N TYR A 310 11.02 -3.51 -15.00
CA TYR A 310 11.66 -3.32 -16.31
C TYR A 310 11.77 -4.62 -17.09
N ILE A 311 12.11 -5.73 -16.44
CA ILE A 311 12.08 -7.06 -17.08
C ILE A 311 10.67 -7.38 -17.57
N GLY A 312 9.64 -7.12 -16.75
CA GLY A 312 8.25 -7.29 -17.14
C GLY A 312 7.83 -6.42 -18.33
N MET A 313 8.28 -5.17 -18.38
CA MET A 313 8.06 -4.27 -19.52
C MET A 313 8.74 -4.79 -20.79
N MET A 314 10.00 -5.22 -20.69
CA MET A 314 10.74 -5.79 -21.83
C MET A 314 10.06 -7.05 -22.37
N ILE A 315 9.61 -7.95 -21.49
CA ILE A 315 8.85 -9.14 -21.89
C ILE A 315 7.56 -8.73 -22.59
N ASN A 316 6.85 -7.71 -22.07
CA ASN A 316 5.63 -7.22 -22.68
C ASN A 316 5.86 -6.72 -24.11
N TRP A 317 6.87 -5.87 -24.34
CA TRP A 317 7.21 -5.35 -25.67
C TRP A 317 7.69 -6.41 -26.67
N LEU A 318 8.16 -7.56 -26.18
CA LEU A 318 8.53 -8.69 -27.05
C LEU A 318 7.32 -9.54 -27.46
N ILE A 319 6.24 -9.51 -26.67
CA ILE A 319 5.05 -10.34 -26.90
C ILE A 319 3.95 -9.55 -27.64
N PHE A 320 3.81 -8.26 -27.36
CA PHE A 320 2.76 -7.38 -27.89
C PHE A 320 3.37 -6.18 -28.62
#